data_AF-A0A6M0GG97-F1
#
_entry.id   AF-A0A6M0GG97-F1
#
_cell.length_a   1.000
_cell.length_b   1.000
_cell.length_c   1.000
_cell.angle_alpha   90.00
_cell.angle_beta   90.00
_cell.angle_gamma   90.00
#
_symmetry.space_group_name_H-M   'P 1'
#
loop_
_entity.id
_entity.type
_entity.pdbx_description
1 polymer ?
#
loop_
_entity_poly.entity_id
_entity_poly.type
_entity_poly.pdbx_seq_one_letter_code
_entity_poly.pdbx_strand_id
1 'polypeptide(L)'
;MHLPLSYRYNGSPLAPFKIDDAFHQLSDNPAQGRNCDHIREGYRKYGIGKHYIFYRTIAPAQIEIVRILHGSMNIEERLGEN
;
A
#
# COMPACT_ATOMS: atom_id res chain seq x y z
N MET A 1 -24.39 -10.25 21.29
CA MET A 1 -24.09 -9.99 19.87
C MET A 1 -22.89 -10.85 19.51
N HIS A 2 -23.12 -11.95 18.79
CA HIS A 2 -22.12 -12.98 18.45
C HIS A 2 -21.93 -12.94 16.92
N LEU A 3 -20.73 -12.61 16.44
CA LEU A 3 -20.44 -12.55 15.02
C LEU A 3 -20.39 -13.97 14.40
N PRO A 4 -20.92 -14.20 13.20
CA PRO A 4 -21.04 -15.53 12.62
C PRO A 4 -19.72 -16.08 12.04
N LEU A 5 -19.61 -17.42 12.12
CA LEU A 5 -18.52 -18.35 11.75
C LEU A 5 -17.99 -18.31 10.29
N SER A 6 -17.91 -17.15 9.65
CA SER A 6 -17.59 -17.05 8.21
C SER A 6 -16.10 -17.05 7.81
N TYR A 7 -15.15 -17.12 8.74
CA TYR A 7 -13.71 -17.13 8.40
C TYR A 7 -12.97 -18.39 8.85
N ARG A 8 -13.41 -19.55 8.37
CA ARG A 8 -12.50 -20.71 8.23
C ARG A 8 -11.98 -20.75 6.81
N TYR A 9 -10.78 -20.21 6.63
CA TYR A 9 -10.12 -20.13 5.34
C TYR A 9 -9.22 -21.36 5.12
N ASN A 10 -9.71 -22.33 4.34
CA ASN A 10 -8.95 -23.51 3.93
C ASN A 10 -8.08 -23.16 2.69
N GLY A 11 -6.82 -22.81 2.92
CA GLY A 11 -5.75 -22.81 1.89
C GLY A 11 -5.59 -21.53 1.04
N SER A 12 -4.42 -20.87 1.17
CA SER A 12 -3.87 -19.74 0.36
C SER A 12 -4.51 -18.36 0.53
N PRO A 13 -4.04 -17.49 1.45
CA PRO A 13 -4.78 -16.33 1.97
C PRO A 13 -5.33 -15.41 0.88
N LEU A 14 -6.62 -15.06 1.01
CA LEU A 14 -7.32 -14.06 0.19
C LEU A 14 -6.46 -12.80 0.12
N ALA A 15 -6.00 -12.48 -1.09
CA ALA A 15 -5.18 -11.31 -1.39
C ALA A 15 -5.72 -9.94 -0.90
N PRO A 16 -7.05 -9.67 -0.81
CA PRO A 16 -7.52 -8.33 -0.40
C PRO A 16 -7.17 -7.94 1.04
N PHE A 17 -7.17 -8.88 2.01
CA PHE A 17 -6.90 -8.55 3.43
C PHE A 17 -5.52 -7.92 3.63
N LYS A 18 -4.54 -8.27 2.80
CA LYS A 18 -3.17 -7.79 2.98
C LYS A 18 -3.04 -6.29 2.68
N ILE A 19 -3.70 -5.79 1.64
CA ILE A 19 -3.54 -4.39 1.22
C ILE A 19 -4.27 -3.46 2.20
N ASP A 20 -5.47 -3.83 2.64
CA ASP A 20 -6.23 -3.03 3.61
C ASP A 20 -5.50 -2.89 4.95
N ASP A 21 -4.92 -3.99 5.46
CA ASP A 21 -4.08 -3.97 6.66
C ASP A 21 -2.87 -3.03 6.51
N ALA A 22 -2.28 -2.97 5.31
CA ALA A 22 -1.18 -2.05 5.05
C ALA A 22 -1.62 -0.58 5.10
N PHE A 23 -2.84 -0.23 4.67
CA PHE A 23 -3.30 1.15 4.79
C PHE A 23 -3.37 1.59 6.25
N HIS A 24 -3.89 0.75 7.12
CA HIS A 24 -3.95 1.02 8.56
C HIS A 24 -2.54 1.17 9.15
N GLN A 25 -1.63 0.24 8.86
CA GLN A 25 -0.24 0.30 9.32
C GLN A 25 0.48 1.57 8.85
N LEU A 26 0.26 1.96 7.59
CA LEU A 26 0.87 3.16 7.01
C LEU A 26 0.27 4.45 7.58
N SER A 27 -1.02 4.45 7.98
CA SER A 27 -1.62 5.59 8.67
C SER A 27 -1.06 5.75 10.08
N ASP A 28 -0.86 4.64 10.79
CA ASP A 28 -0.31 4.62 12.15
C ASP A 28 1.20 4.95 12.17
N ASN A 29 1.95 4.45 11.19
CA ASN A 29 3.37 4.71 11.05
C ASN A 29 3.76 5.06 9.59
N PRO A 30 3.49 6.31 9.16
CA PRO A 30 3.79 6.75 7.80
C PRO A 30 5.28 6.67 7.42
N ALA A 31 6.18 6.54 8.40
CA ALA A 31 7.61 6.43 8.16
C ALA A 31 8.05 5.06 7.62
N GLN A 32 7.19 4.03 7.66
CA GLN A 32 7.53 2.67 7.22
C GLN A 32 7.79 2.54 5.71
N GLY A 33 7.12 3.35 4.90
CA GLY A 33 7.40 3.38 3.46
C GLY A 33 8.73 4.04 3.17
N ARG A 34 9.42 3.52 2.17
CA ARG A 34 10.69 4.07 1.69
C ARG A 34 10.42 5.41 1.00
N ASN A 35 11.19 6.42 1.36
CA ASN A 35 11.16 7.71 0.68
C ASN A 35 11.43 7.53 -0.83
N CYS A 36 10.63 8.19 -1.66
CA CYS A 36 10.82 8.25 -3.10
C CYS A 36 10.64 9.68 -3.63
N ASP A 37 11.29 10.63 -2.96
CA ASP A 37 11.22 12.06 -3.33
C ASP A 37 11.73 12.34 -4.75
N HIS A 38 12.55 11.44 -5.31
CA HIS A 38 12.98 11.48 -6.72
C HIS A 38 11.80 11.41 -7.73
N ILE A 39 10.63 10.90 -7.32
CA ILE A 39 9.40 10.93 -8.13
C ILE A 39 8.65 12.24 -7.87
N ARG A 40 8.43 12.57 -6.59
CA ARG A 40 7.81 13.81 -6.13
C ARG A 40 8.10 13.99 -4.65
N GLU A 41 8.39 15.21 -4.22
CA GLU A 41 8.69 15.52 -2.82
C GLU A 41 7.58 15.05 -1.87
N GLY A 42 7.99 14.41 -0.76
CA GLY A 42 7.09 13.91 0.28
C GLY A 42 6.45 12.56 -0.05
N TYR A 43 6.77 11.96 -1.19
CA TYR A 43 6.25 10.64 -1.57
C TYR A 43 7.02 9.53 -0.89
N ARG A 44 6.27 8.48 -0.54
CA ARG A 44 6.77 7.24 0.00
C ARG A 44 6.16 6.06 -0.74
N LYS A 45 6.91 4.96 -0.78
CA LYS A 45 6.46 3.69 -1.35
C LYS A 45 6.57 2.56 -0.34
N TYR A 46 5.57 1.69 -0.30
CA TYR A 46 5.54 0.50 0.56
C TYR A 46 5.20 -0.73 -0.28
N GLY A 47 6.01 -1.78 -0.15
CA GLY A 47 5.80 -3.03 -0.87
C GLY A 47 4.99 -4.02 -0.04
N ILE A 48 3.93 -4.58 -0.61
CA ILE A 48 3.15 -5.65 0.03
C ILE A 48 2.81 -6.76 -0.96
N GLY A 49 3.42 -7.93 -0.75
CA GLY A 49 3.32 -9.05 -1.68
C GLY A 49 3.77 -8.63 -3.07
N LYS A 50 2.85 -8.72 -4.05
CA LYS A 50 3.09 -8.28 -5.43
C LYS A 50 2.56 -6.87 -5.69
N HIS A 51 2.40 -6.01 -4.68
CA HIS A 51 1.92 -4.64 -4.87
C HIS A 51 2.87 -3.61 -4.29
N TYR A 52 2.89 -2.42 -4.87
CA TYR A 52 3.54 -1.23 -4.36
C TYR A 52 2.50 -0.15 -4.13
N ILE A 53 2.41 0.31 -2.90
CA ILE A 53 1.54 1.41 -2.47
C ILE A 53 2.38 2.68 -2.46
N PHE A 54 1.99 3.67 -3.26
CA PHE A 54 2.55 5.01 -3.26
C PHE A 54 1.62 5.92 -2.47
N TYR A 55 2.17 6.65 -1.52
CA TYR A 55 1.42 7.51 -0.62
C TYR A 55 2.25 8.70 -0.17
N ARG A 56 1.59 9.68 0.45
CA ARG A 56 2.25 10.80 1.14
C ARG A 56 1.55 11.12 2.44
N THR A 57 2.28 11.71 3.38
CA THR A 57 1.68 12.24 4.61
C THR A 57 1.03 13.59 4.30
N ILE A 58 -0.23 13.77 4.72
CA ILE A 58 -0.96 15.04 4.55
C ILE A 58 -1.25 15.75 5.87
N ALA A 59 -1.29 15.00 6.98
CA ALA A 59 -1.39 15.52 8.35
C ALA A 59 -0.81 14.49 9.33
N PRO A 60 -0.61 14.82 10.62
CA PRO A 60 -0.22 13.83 11.62
C PRO A 60 -1.20 12.64 11.64
N ALA A 61 -0.67 11.41 11.59
CA ALA A 61 -1.43 10.17 11.49
C ALA A 61 -2.40 10.06 10.29
N GLN A 62 -2.21 10.88 9.25
CA GLN A 62 -3.02 10.87 8.04
C GLN A 62 -2.15 10.77 6.79
N ILE A 63 -2.42 9.74 5.99
CA ILE A 63 -1.82 9.54 4.68
C ILE A 63 -2.84 9.67 3.57
N GLU A 64 -2.37 10.04 2.39
CA GLU A 64 -3.12 9.96 1.15
C GLU A 64 -2.50 8.85 0.28
N ILE A 65 -3.30 7.85 -0.09
CA ILE A 65 -2.89 6.83 -1.06
C ILE A 65 -2.99 7.43 -2.46
N VAL A 66 -1.85 7.56 -3.13
CA VAL A 66 -1.77 8.17 -4.47
C VAL A 66 -1.99 7.12 -5.55
N ARG A 67 -1.39 5.94 -5.41
CA ARG A 67 -1.49 4.86 -6.40
C ARG A 67 -1.12 3.52 -5.80
N ILE A 68 -1.70 2.45 -6.34
CA ILE A 68 -1.29 1.07 -6.06
C ILE A 68 -0.88 0.44 -7.39
N LEU A 69 0.35 -0.05 -7.47
CA LEU A 69 0.89 -0.75 -8.64
C LEU A 69 1.05 -2.23 -8.33
N HIS A 70 0.83 -3.10 -9.31
CA HIS A 70 1.24 -4.50 -9.21
C HIS A 70 2.73 -4.60 -9.57
N GLY A 71 3.54 -5.25 -8.73
CA GLY A 71 5.00 -5.34 -8.82
C GLY A 71 5.52 -6.20 -9.97
N SER A 72 4.66 -6.94 -10.67
CA SER A 72 5.03 -7.53 -11.98
C SER A 72 4.79 -6.56 -13.15
N MET A 73 4.23 -5.38 -12.89
CA MET A 73 4.22 -4.30 -13.85
C MET A 73 5.58 -3.63 -13.75
N ASN A 74 6.33 -3.74 -14.84
CA ASN A 74 7.62 -3.12 -15.07
C ASN A 74 7.55 -1.63 -14.66
N ILE A 75 8.09 -1.29 -13.47
CA ILE A 75 8.13 0.10 -12.95
C ILE A 75 8.91 1.01 -13.91
N GLU A 76 9.73 0.42 -14.79
CA GLU A 76 10.47 1.12 -15.84
C GLU A 76 9.57 1.69 -16.95
N GLU A 77 8.33 1.21 -17.11
CA GLU A 77 7.52 1.50 -18.32
C GLU A 77 6.52 2.65 -18.17
N ARG A 78 6.42 3.32 -17.00
CA ARG A 78 5.41 4.38 -16.76
C ARG A 78 5.91 5.63 -16.04
N LEU A 79 7.23 5.85 -15.96
CA LEU A 79 7.81 7.10 -15.46
C LEU A 79 8.34 8.03 -16.57
N GLY A 80 8.05 7.73 -17.84
CA GLY A 80 8.28 8.61 -18.97
C GLY A 80 7.13 8.53 -19.96
N GLU A 81 6.88 9.65 -20.65
CA GLU A 81 5.89 9.88 -21.73
C GLU A 81 4.48 10.21 -21.18
N ASN A 82 3.95 11.43 -21.28
CA ASN A 82 4.19 12.59 -22.15
C ASN A 82 3.82 13.87 -21.38
#